data_AF-A0A8J3MHP3-F1
#
_entry.id   AF-A0A8J3MHP3-F1
#
_cell.length_a   1.000
_cell.length_b   1.000
_cell.length_c   1.000
_cell.angle_alpha   90.00
_cell.angle_beta   90.00
_cell.angle_gamma   90.00
#
_symmetry.space_group_name_H-M   'P 1'
#
loop_
_entity.id
_entity.type
_entity.pdbx_description
1 polymer ?
#
loop_
_entity_poly.entity_id
_entity_poly.type
_entity_poly.pdbx_seq_one_letter_code
_entity_poly.pdbx_strand_id
1 'polypeptide(L)'
;MTTSTPHQVSRALTAREISGLLDRIGAASSTGELASVTIRGLFNVLLDGTGRAFDDFDASNPLDPTRYAIPETQWSAVLDAVTRRAEQWGTGPQLALELINIMPGSYDDPTVPEPVLPQADYRPDVVEVRVSRSAADVITACEQHLHALARFYGERSERYLAALSSWHRHVAGLLTPGAGPQVTVSRDGGMSLYVSTGSLVYGVVFHGDKRSCATPGCAAIPTPERAWRPAYPGAAVLDHEHQPDFPFDGPQPGTWSVHS
;
A
#
# COMPACT_ATOMS: atom_id res chain seq x y z
N MET A 1 7.04 23.31 -20.68
CA MET A 1 6.76 24.65 -20.13
C MET A 1 5.45 24.56 -19.38
N THR A 2 5.52 24.26 -18.08
CA THR A 2 4.37 24.22 -17.18
C THR A 2 4.15 25.64 -16.67
N THR A 3 3.04 26.26 -17.07
CA THR A 3 2.55 27.50 -16.50
C THR A 3 2.13 27.21 -15.06
N SER A 4 3.01 27.51 -14.10
CA SER A 4 2.69 27.49 -12.67
C SER A 4 1.69 28.60 -12.40
N THR A 5 0.46 28.24 -12.02
CA THR A 5 -0.52 29.20 -11.53
C THR A 5 0.03 29.76 -10.21
N PRO A 6 0.20 31.08 -10.06
CA PRO A 6 0.81 31.64 -8.85
C PRO A 6 -0.07 31.34 -7.63
N HIS A 7 0.54 30.76 -6.60
CA HIS A 7 -0.12 30.52 -5.32
C HIS A 7 -0.58 31.85 -4.70
N GLN A 8 -1.79 31.88 -4.16
CA GLN A 8 -2.34 33.03 -3.44
C GLN A 8 -1.58 33.27 -2.12
N VAL A 9 -1.17 32.19 -1.45
CA VAL A 9 -0.33 32.24 -0.25
C VAL A 9 0.77 31.19 -0.36
N SER A 10 2.03 31.62 -0.32
CA SER A 10 3.19 30.73 -0.31
C SER A 10 4.15 31.21 0.77
N ARG A 11 4.24 30.50 1.90
CA ARG A 11 5.11 30.89 3.01
C ARG A 11 5.54 29.72 3.88
N ALA A 12 6.67 29.89 4.54
CA ALA A 12 7.06 29.03 5.65
C ALA A 12 6.13 29.21 6.84
N LEU A 13 5.85 28.11 7.52
CA LEU A 13 5.26 28.11 8.85
C LEU A 13 6.35 28.49 9.87
N THR A 14 5.99 29.31 10.85
CA THR A 14 6.85 29.64 11.98
C THR A 14 7.02 28.43 12.91
N ALA A 15 8.08 28.43 13.71
CA ALA A 15 8.31 27.36 14.69
C ALA A 15 7.12 27.14 15.64
N ARG A 16 6.45 28.22 16.05
CA ARG A 16 5.26 28.15 16.92
C ARG A 16 4.06 27.53 16.20
N GLU A 17 3.85 27.88 14.94
CA GLU A 17 2.76 27.33 14.12
C GLU A 17 2.95 25.83 13.88
N ILE A 18 4.17 25.41 13.54
CA ILE A 18 4.50 23.99 13.36
C ILE A 18 4.33 23.22 14.67
N SER A 19 4.92 23.70 15.77
CA SER A 19 4.79 23.04 17.08
C SER A 19 3.32 22.87 17.48
N GLY A 20 2.51 23.92 17.37
CA GLY A 20 1.09 23.85 17.71
C GLY A 20 0.27 22.94 16.78
N LEU A 21 0.67 22.81 15.51
CA LEU A 21 0.08 21.84 14.60
C LEU A 21 0.43 20.40 15.01
N LEU A 22 1.70 20.14 15.32
CA LEU A 22 2.19 18.83 15.74
C LEU A 22 1.60 18.37 17.07
N ASP A 23 1.42 19.27 18.03
CA ASP A 23 0.77 18.98 19.31
C ASP A 23 -0.68 18.50 19.10
N ARG A 24 -1.41 19.15 18.18
CA ARG A 24 -2.78 18.74 17.81
C ARG A 24 -2.81 17.41 17.08
N ILE A 25 -1.87 17.18 16.17
CA ILE A 25 -1.68 15.88 15.48
C ILE A 25 -1.42 14.79 16.52
N GLY A 26 -0.50 15.00 17.45
CA GLY A 26 -0.18 14.06 18.53
C GLY A 26 -1.37 13.74 19.43
N ALA A 27 -2.19 14.74 19.74
CA ALA A 27 -3.37 14.60 20.59
C ALA A 27 -4.59 13.95 19.92
N ALA A 28 -4.61 13.80 18.59
CA ALA A 28 -5.73 13.19 17.88
C ALA A 28 -6.01 11.76 18.39
N SER A 29 -7.29 11.41 18.50
CA SER A 29 -7.77 10.14 19.09
C SER A 29 -8.27 9.13 18.05
N SER A 30 -8.38 9.55 16.78
CA SER A 30 -8.79 8.71 15.67
C SER A 30 -8.22 9.19 14.34
N THR A 31 -8.22 8.32 13.32
CA THR A 31 -7.81 8.67 11.95
C THR A 31 -8.66 9.79 11.34
N GLY A 32 -9.97 9.76 11.53
CA GLY A 32 -10.86 10.79 11.00
C GLY A 32 -10.60 12.16 11.64
N GLU A 33 -10.38 12.19 12.95
CA GLU A 33 -9.96 13.41 13.66
C GLU A 33 -8.60 13.88 13.15
N LEU A 34 -7.64 12.97 12.97
CA LEU A 34 -6.29 13.27 12.54
C LEU A 34 -6.23 14.00 11.18
N ALA A 35 -7.01 13.52 10.19
CA ALA A 35 -7.14 14.21 8.91
C ALA A 35 -7.72 15.63 9.09
N SER A 36 -8.80 15.75 9.87
CA SER A 36 -9.49 17.01 10.12
C SER A 36 -8.59 18.04 10.82
N VAL A 37 -7.92 17.67 11.91
CA VAL A 37 -7.05 18.59 12.67
C VAL A 37 -5.83 19.01 11.85
N THR A 38 -5.30 18.13 11.01
CA THR A 38 -4.16 18.42 10.13
C THR A 38 -4.56 19.48 9.10
N ILE A 39 -5.62 19.22 8.34
CA ILE A 39 -6.05 20.08 7.24
C ILE A 39 -6.57 21.42 7.76
N ARG A 40 -7.48 21.40 8.74
CA ARG A 40 -8.00 22.61 9.36
C ARG A 40 -6.89 23.40 10.04
N GLY A 41 -5.93 22.73 10.68
CA GLY A 41 -4.77 23.34 11.32
C GLY A 41 -3.86 24.05 10.31
N LEU A 42 -3.47 23.38 9.23
CA LEU A 42 -2.63 23.95 8.17
C LEU A 42 -3.29 25.17 7.53
N PHE A 43 -4.54 25.04 7.09
CA PHE A 43 -5.22 26.14 6.40
C PHE A 43 -5.55 27.29 7.33
N ASN A 44 -5.94 27.07 8.59
CA ASN A 44 -6.12 28.17 9.53
C ASN A 44 -4.84 28.97 9.73
N VAL A 45 -3.68 28.30 9.77
CA VAL A 45 -2.39 29.00 9.85
C VAL A 45 -2.11 29.78 8.56
N LEU A 46 -2.31 29.19 7.40
CA LEU A 46 -2.05 29.85 6.12
C LEU A 46 -3.02 31.00 5.81
N LEU A 47 -4.25 30.93 6.31
CA LEU A 47 -5.27 31.96 6.18
C LEU A 47 -5.16 33.04 7.26
N ASP A 48 -4.36 32.85 8.30
CA ASP A 48 -4.19 33.85 9.35
C ASP A 48 -3.74 35.19 8.77
N GLY A 49 -4.38 36.27 9.22
CA GLY A 49 -4.18 37.63 8.68
C GLY A 49 -4.85 37.92 7.33
N THR A 50 -5.48 36.95 6.66
CA THR A 50 -6.24 37.18 5.40
C THR A 50 -7.70 37.58 5.63
N GLY A 51 -8.16 37.58 6.89
CA GLY A 51 -9.55 37.83 7.26
C GLY A 51 -10.49 36.66 6.99
N ARG A 52 -9.95 35.48 6.65
CA ARG A 52 -10.70 34.24 6.44
C ARG A 52 -10.19 33.14 7.36
N ALA A 53 -11.05 32.17 7.66
CA ALA A 53 -10.74 30.92 8.35
C ALA A 53 -11.12 29.71 7.47
N PHE A 54 -10.65 28.51 7.83
CA PHE A 54 -11.00 27.29 7.11
C PHE A 54 -12.52 27.05 7.10
N ASP A 55 -13.22 27.42 8.16
CA ASP A 55 -14.67 27.23 8.29
C ASP A 55 -15.49 28.19 7.39
N ASP A 56 -14.85 29.17 6.74
CA ASP A 56 -15.50 30.07 5.76
C ASP A 56 -15.62 29.45 4.36
N PHE A 57 -15.23 28.18 4.20
CA PHE A 57 -15.29 27.43 2.95
C PHE A 57 -16.27 26.27 3.10
N ASP A 58 -17.08 26.03 2.08
CA ASP A 58 -18.11 25.01 2.05
C ASP A 58 -18.27 24.41 0.64
N ALA A 59 -19.30 23.59 0.42
CA ALA A 59 -19.55 22.98 -0.88
C ALA A 59 -19.87 24.00 -2.01
N SER A 60 -20.36 25.19 -1.67
CA SER A 60 -20.69 26.27 -2.62
C SER A 60 -19.50 27.20 -2.86
N ASN A 61 -18.57 27.27 -1.91
CA ASN A 61 -17.33 28.03 -1.96
C ASN A 61 -16.14 27.16 -1.50
N PRO A 62 -15.75 26.17 -2.32
CA PRO A 62 -14.74 25.19 -1.90
C PRO A 62 -13.37 25.85 -1.75
N LEU A 63 -12.62 25.39 -0.75
CA LEU A 63 -11.21 25.72 -0.63
C LEU A 63 -10.43 24.99 -1.73
N ASP A 64 -9.60 25.73 -2.45
CA ASP A 64 -8.70 25.19 -3.48
C ASP A 64 -7.28 25.04 -2.90
N PRO A 65 -6.83 23.82 -2.54
CA PRO A 65 -5.54 23.59 -1.91
C PRO A 65 -4.37 24.05 -2.78
N THR A 66 -4.53 24.05 -4.11
CA THR A 66 -3.47 24.40 -5.06
C THR A 66 -3.10 25.88 -5.01
N ARG A 67 -3.90 26.73 -4.35
CA ARG A 67 -3.60 28.16 -4.15
C ARG A 67 -2.71 28.43 -2.95
N TYR A 68 -2.39 27.42 -2.16
CA TYR A 68 -1.62 27.55 -0.94
C TYR A 68 -0.39 26.66 -1.03
N ALA A 69 0.75 27.12 -0.50
CA ALA A 69 1.95 26.31 -0.45
C ALA A 69 2.83 26.59 0.77
N ILE A 70 3.53 25.55 1.23
CA ILE A 70 4.55 25.60 2.29
C ILE A 70 5.87 24.97 1.81
N PRO A 71 7.02 25.22 2.44
CA PRO A 71 8.27 24.56 2.09
C PRO A 71 8.16 23.03 2.13
N GLU A 72 8.79 22.34 1.17
CA GLU A 72 8.75 20.88 1.05
C GLU A 72 9.25 20.15 2.31
N THR A 73 10.25 20.71 2.99
CA THR A 73 10.77 20.19 4.26
C THR A 73 9.71 20.20 5.37
N GLN A 74 8.91 21.26 5.47
CA GLN A 74 7.83 21.38 6.44
C GLN A 74 6.62 20.52 6.04
N TRP A 75 6.33 20.45 4.73
CA TRP A 75 5.28 19.60 4.19
C TRP A 75 5.52 18.13 4.52
N SER A 76 6.73 17.65 4.25
CA SER A 76 7.15 16.27 4.52
C SER A 76 7.13 15.97 6.01
N ALA A 77 7.61 16.90 6.85
CA ALA A 77 7.58 16.76 8.30
C ALA A 77 6.13 16.61 8.84
N VAL A 78 5.18 17.38 8.32
CA VAL A 78 3.76 17.25 8.72
C VAL A 78 3.19 15.91 8.25
N LEU A 79 3.45 15.51 7.00
CA LEU A 79 3.00 14.22 6.49
C LEU A 79 3.55 13.05 7.33
N ASP A 80 4.83 13.09 7.69
CA ASP A 80 5.48 12.09 8.53
C ASP A 80 4.88 12.04 9.94
N ALA A 81 4.61 13.19 10.56
CA ALA A 81 3.98 13.26 11.88
C ALA A 81 2.58 12.62 11.86
N VAL A 82 1.80 12.90 10.82
CA VAL A 82 0.45 12.35 10.66
C VAL A 82 0.49 10.85 10.38
N THR A 83 1.32 10.40 9.44
CA THR A 83 1.40 8.98 9.09
C THR A 83 1.88 8.13 10.27
N ARG A 84 2.88 8.59 11.03
CA ARG A 84 3.32 7.94 12.27
C ARG A 84 2.23 7.89 13.32
N ARG A 85 1.53 9.02 13.56
CA ARG A 85 0.43 9.03 14.52
C ARG A 85 -0.67 8.03 14.14
N ALA A 86 -0.93 7.88 12.85
CA ALA A 86 -1.90 6.95 12.29
C ALA A 86 -1.50 5.47 12.37
N GLU A 87 -0.23 5.15 12.68
CA GLU A 87 0.22 3.76 12.86
C GLU A 87 -0.53 3.05 13.98
N GLN A 88 -0.94 3.76 15.03
CA GLN A 88 -1.76 3.20 16.12
C GLN A 88 -3.04 2.52 15.63
N TRP A 89 -3.61 3.03 14.52
CA TRP A 89 -4.85 2.53 13.93
C TRP A 89 -4.61 1.74 12.64
N GLY A 90 -3.35 1.59 12.20
CA GLY A 90 -3.01 0.94 10.93
C GLY A 90 -3.52 1.69 9.69
N THR A 91 -3.67 3.01 9.77
CA THR A 91 -4.25 3.82 8.68
C THR A 91 -3.23 4.73 8.00
N GLY A 92 -1.95 4.66 8.40
CA GLY A 92 -0.88 5.55 7.91
C GLY A 92 -0.80 5.64 6.38
N PRO A 93 -0.69 4.51 5.64
CA PRO A 93 -0.59 4.54 4.18
C PRO A 93 -1.83 5.13 3.49
N GLN A 94 -3.03 4.79 3.95
CA GLN A 94 -4.28 5.35 3.40
C GLN A 94 -4.35 6.86 3.64
N LEU A 95 -4.07 7.29 4.87
CA LEU A 95 -4.11 8.70 5.24
C LEU A 95 -3.07 9.51 4.47
N ALA A 96 -1.89 8.93 4.18
CA ALA A 96 -0.88 9.59 3.34
C ALA A 96 -1.42 9.90 1.94
N LEU A 97 -2.08 8.92 1.30
CA LEU A 97 -2.66 9.09 -0.04
C LEU A 97 -3.82 10.09 -0.05
N GLU A 98 -4.66 10.07 0.99
CA GLU A 98 -5.74 11.04 1.17
C GLU A 98 -5.17 12.47 1.29
N LEU A 99 -4.18 12.65 2.17
CA LEU A 99 -3.55 13.95 2.45
C LEU A 99 -2.84 14.56 1.24
N ILE A 100 -2.15 13.76 0.42
CA ILE A 100 -1.47 14.25 -0.80
C ILE A 100 -2.43 15.05 -1.70
N ASN A 101 -3.71 14.71 -1.73
CA ASN A 101 -4.70 15.35 -2.59
C ASN A 101 -5.36 16.60 -1.97
N ILE A 102 -5.26 16.79 -0.66
CA ILE A 102 -6.02 17.82 0.07
C ILE A 102 -5.15 18.79 0.88
N MET A 103 -3.87 18.46 1.11
CA MET A 103 -2.89 19.37 1.69
C MET A 103 -2.56 20.53 0.75
N PRO A 104 -2.08 21.68 1.27
CA PRO A 104 -1.49 22.71 0.42
C PRO A 104 -0.32 22.13 -0.39
N GLY A 105 0.00 22.77 -1.51
CA GLY A 105 1.18 22.44 -2.30
C GLY A 105 2.49 22.61 -1.54
N SER A 106 3.58 22.12 -2.12
CA SER A 106 4.93 22.35 -1.61
C SER A 106 5.76 23.19 -2.59
N TYR A 107 6.77 23.89 -2.06
CA TYR A 107 7.81 24.55 -2.86
C TYR A 107 9.19 24.31 -2.24
N ASP A 108 10.23 24.33 -3.08
CA ASP A 108 11.61 24.20 -2.59
C ASP A 108 12.08 25.51 -1.96
N ASP A 109 12.57 25.43 -0.71
CA ASP A 109 13.16 26.55 0.03
C ASP A 109 14.34 26.05 0.86
N PRO A 110 15.58 26.15 0.33
CA PRO A 110 16.76 25.64 1.01
C PRO A 110 17.13 26.44 2.26
N THR A 111 16.48 27.58 2.50
CA THR A 111 16.74 28.42 3.68
C THR A 111 15.92 28.02 4.89
N VAL A 112 14.88 27.20 4.69
CA VAL A 112 14.01 26.71 5.76
C VAL A 112 14.53 25.34 6.22
N PRO A 113 15.11 25.25 7.43
CA PRO A 113 15.60 23.98 7.94
C PRO A 113 14.45 23.02 8.20
N GLU A 114 14.75 21.72 8.08
CA GLU A 114 13.81 20.67 8.43
C GLU A 114 13.39 20.79 9.91
N PRO A 115 12.08 20.77 10.21
CA PRO A 115 11.61 20.80 11.58
C PRO A 115 12.12 19.58 12.35
N VAL A 116 12.70 19.81 13.54
CA VAL A 116 13.07 18.70 14.43
C VAL A 116 11.82 18.20 15.15
N LEU A 117 11.30 17.06 14.72
CA LEU A 117 10.11 16.44 15.28
C LEU A 117 10.46 15.46 16.41
N PRO A 118 9.78 15.51 17.56
CA PRO A 118 9.81 14.41 18.53
C PRO A 118 9.32 13.12 17.85
N GLN A 119 10.20 12.12 17.75
CA GLN A 119 9.84 10.83 17.18
C GLN A 119 9.15 9.96 18.23
N ALA A 120 7.88 10.25 18.49
CA ALA A 120 7.04 9.36 19.29
C ALA A 120 6.70 8.10 18.48
N ASP A 121 6.84 6.94 19.12
CA ASP A 121 6.41 5.66 18.58
C ASP A 121 4.94 5.45 18.99
N TYR A 122 4.03 5.48 18.01
CA TYR A 122 2.59 5.33 18.24
C TYR A 122 2.09 3.93 17.88
N ARG A 123 2.99 2.99 17.54
CA ARG A 123 2.60 1.62 17.21
C ARG A 123 1.93 0.98 18.43
N PRO A 124 0.91 0.13 18.23
CA PRO A 124 0.27 -0.55 19.34
C PRO A 124 1.24 -1.50 20.04
N ASP A 125 1.22 -1.52 21.38
CA ASP A 125 2.03 -2.45 22.19
C ASP A 125 1.71 -3.92 21.89
N VAL A 126 0.47 -4.19 21.50
CA VAL A 126 -0.04 -5.53 21.16
C VAL A 126 -0.83 -5.47 19.86
N VAL A 127 -0.52 -6.37 18.94
CA VAL A 127 -1.31 -6.63 17.73
C VAL A 127 -2.07 -7.94 17.92
N GLU A 128 -3.40 -7.91 17.79
CA GLU A 128 -4.23 -9.12 17.85
C GLU A 128 -4.55 -9.62 16.45
N VAL A 129 -4.11 -10.85 16.14
CA VAL A 129 -4.42 -11.52 14.87
C VAL A 129 -5.43 -12.64 15.10
N ARG A 130 -6.62 -12.49 14.54
CA ARG A 130 -7.71 -13.47 14.59
C ARG A 130 -7.76 -14.25 13.29
N VAL A 131 -7.36 -15.51 13.34
CA VAL A 131 -7.38 -16.41 12.18
C VAL A 131 -8.59 -17.32 12.29
N SER A 132 -9.50 -17.28 11.30
CA SER A 132 -10.62 -18.21 11.25
C SER A 132 -10.13 -19.63 10.99
N ARG A 133 -10.92 -20.65 11.40
CA ARG A 133 -10.59 -22.05 11.11
C ARG A 133 -10.36 -22.29 9.61
N SER A 134 -11.23 -21.74 8.76
CA SER A 134 -11.09 -21.89 7.31
C SER A 134 -9.87 -21.19 6.74
N ALA A 135 -9.41 -20.09 7.36
CA ALA A 135 -8.15 -19.46 6.99
C ALA A 135 -6.95 -20.30 7.41
N ALA A 136 -6.99 -20.93 8.58
CA ALA A 136 -5.94 -21.87 9.02
C ALA A 136 -5.81 -23.08 8.06
N ASP A 137 -6.94 -23.59 7.55
CA ASP A 137 -6.95 -24.65 6.54
C ASP A 137 -6.30 -24.17 5.22
N VAL A 138 -6.56 -22.93 4.79
CA VAL A 138 -5.92 -22.35 3.59
C VAL A 138 -4.43 -22.11 3.80
N ILE A 139 -4.01 -21.59 4.96
CA ILE A 139 -2.59 -21.43 5.31
C ILE A 139 -1.88 -22.79 5.22
N THR A 140 -2.50 -23.84 5.77
CA THR A 140 -1.97 -25.20 5.68
C THR A 140 -1.86 -25.68 4.22
N ALA A 141 -2.86 -25.39 3.38
CA ALA A 141 -2.82 -25.72 1.96
C ALA A 141 -1.70 -24.98 1.21
N CYS A 142 -1.46 -23.69 1.52
CA CYS A 142 -0.35 -22.93 0.97
C CYS A 142 1.02 -23.53 1.36
N GLU A 143 1.21 -23.90 2.64
CA GLU A 143 2.43 -24.58 3.11
C GLU A 143 2.63 -25.93 2.41
N GLN A 144 1.58 -26.72 2.27
CA GLN A 144 1.63 -27.99 1.53
C GLN A 144 2.00 -27.78 0.06
N HIS A 145 1.49 -26.72 -0.57
CA HIS A 145 1.85 -26.36 -1.92
C HIS A 145 3.33 -25.95 -2.04
N LEU A 146 3.85 -25.16 -1.10
CA LEU A 146 5.28 -24.82 -1.02
C LEU A 146 6.17 -26.06 -0.86
N HIS A 147 5.76 -27.00 0.00
CA HIS A 147 6.45 -28.29 0.13
C HIS A 147 6.42 -29.11 -1.17
N ALA A 148 5.29 -29.11 -1.88
CA ALA A 148 5.19 -29.77 -3.18
C ALA A 148 6.14 -29.14 -4.21
N LEU A 149 6.20 -27.80 -4.28
CA LEU A 149 7.13 -27.06 -5.14
C LEU A 149 8.59 -27.40 -4.80
N ALA A 150 8.96 -27.36 -3.51
CA ALA A 150 10.30 -27.71 -3.04
C ALA A 150 10.70 -29.14 -3.42
N ARG A 151 9.78 -30.11 -3.24
CA ARG A 151 10.03 -31.51 -3.56
C ARG A 151 10.18 -31.74 -5.07
N PHE A 152 9.42 -31.01 -5.89
CA PHE A 152 9.39 -31.21 -7.33
C PHE A 152 10.51 -30.47 -8.06
N TYR A 153 10.69 -29.18 -7.78
CA TYR A 153 11.69 -28.33 -8.46
C TYR A 153 13.01 -28.23 -7.70
N GLY A 154 13.03 -28.61 -6.41
CA GLY A 154 14.18 -28.46 -5.52
C GLY A 154 14.09 -27.19 -4.67
N GLU A 155 14.60 -27.28 -3.44
CA GLU A 155 14.61 -26.19 -2.43
C GLU A 155 15.44 -24.96 -2.82
N ARG A 156 16.28 -25.08 -3.85
CA ARG A 156 17.10 -23.98 -4.37
C ARG A 156 16.61 -23.45 -5.71
N SER A 157 15.50 -23.99 -6.23
CA SER A 157 14.93 -23.52 -7.49
C SER A 157 14.34 -22.12 -7.34
N GLU A 158 14.50 -21.29 -8.37
CA GLU A 158 13.94 -19.93 -8.39
C GLU A 158 12.43 -19.94 -8.20
N ARG A 159 11.74 -20.91 -8.81
CA ARG A 159 10.28 -21.09 -8.69
C ARG A 159 9.84 -21.31 -7.24
N TYR A 160 10.52 -22.20 -6.51
CA TYR A 160 10.22 -22.41 -5.09
C TYR A 160 10.58 -21.18 -4.24
N LEU A 161 11.77 -20.62 -4.43
CA LEU A 161 12.24 -19.49 -3.62
C LEU A 161 11.38 -18.23 -3.82
N ALA A 162 10.91 -17.97 -5.04
CA ALA A 162 9.97 -16.89 -5.33
C ALA A 162 8.61 -17.11 -4.64
N ALA A 163 8.06 -18.32 -4.75
CA ALA A 163 6.82 -18.71 -4.08
C ALA A 163 6.94 -18.53 -2.55
N LEU A 164 7.98 -19.13 -1.95
CA LEU A 164 8.28 -19.06 -0.51
C LEU A 164 8.41 -17.61 -0.04
N SER A 165 9.23 -16.81 -0.73
CA SER A 165 9.47 -15.42 -0.35
C SER A 165 8.20 -14.57 -0.43
N SER A 166 7.38 -14.78 -1.46
CA SER A 166 6.11 -14.06 -1.62
C SER A 166 5.11 -14.43 -0.53
N TRP A 167 4.96 -15.72 -0.21
CA TRP A 167 4.08 -16.19 0.86
C TRP A 167 4.51 -15.70 2.23
N HIS A 168 5.79 -15.90 2.60
CA HIS A 168 6.34 -15.47 3.88
C HIS A 168 6.21 -13.97 4.10
N ARG A 169 6.43 -13.15 3.06
CA ARG A 169 6.27 -11.70 3.16
C ARG A 169 4.86 -11.33 3.60
N HIS A 170 3.83 -11.96 3.02
CA HIS A 170 2.44 -11.63 3.35
C HIS A 170 2.04 -12.16 4.72
N VAL A 171 2.45 -13.38 5.09
CA VAL A 171 2.19 -13.93 6.43
C VAL A 171 2.89 -13.12 7.52
N ALA A 172 4.16 -12.75 7.31
CA ALA A 172 4.87 -11.87 8.23
C ALA A 172 4.23 -10.48 8.29
N GLY A 173 3.71 -9.97 7.16
CA GLY A 173 2.95 -8.74 7.07
C GLY A 173 1.74 -8.69 8.00
N LEU A 174 1.04 -9.81 8.22
CA LEU A 174 -0.07 -9.92 9.18
C LEU A 174 0.33 -9.62 10.62
N LEU A 175 1.61 -9.81 10.95
CA LEU A 175 2.17 -9.57 12.28
C LEU A 175 2.83 -8.19 12.39
N THR A 176 2.86 -7.40 11.32
CA THR A 176 3.51 -6.09 11.36
C THR A 176 2.59 -5.03 11.98
N PRO A 177 3.13 -4.12 12.82
CA PRO A 177 2.33 -3.08 13.49
C PRO A 177 1.56 -2.15 12.54
N GLY A 178 2.01 -2.03 11.27
CA GLY A 178 1.34 -1.23 10.25
C GLY A 178 -0.06 -1.74 9.85
N ALA A 179 -0.42 -2.98 10.24
CA ALA A 179 -1.75 -3.53 10.05
C ALA A 179 -2.77 -3.07 11.11
N GLY A 180 -2.37 -2.23 12.07
CA GLY A 180 -3.24 -1.76 13.15
C GLY A 180 -3.38 -2.75 14.30
N PRO A 181 -4.21 -2.44 15.31
CA PRO A 181 -4.24 -3.19 16.56
C PRO A 181 -4.99 -4.53 16.43
N GLN A 182 -5.81 -4.68 15.38
CA GLN A 182 -6.62 -5.86 15.12
C GLN A 182 -6.57 -6.24 13.65
N VAL A 183 -6.23 -7.51 13.40
CA VAL A 183 -6.20 -8.12 12.07
C VAL A 183 -7.08 -9.36 12.10
N THR A 184 -8.06 -9.45 11.21
CA THR A 184 -8.89 -10.64 11.02
C THR A 184 -8.55 -11.28 9.68
N VAL A 185 -8.30 -12.58 9.70
CA VAL A 185 -7.96 -13.38 8.52
C VAL A 185 -9.02 -14.45 8.32
N SER A 186 -9.65 -14.45 7.15
CA SER A 186 -10.65 -15.44 6.74
C SER A 186 -10.29 -16.04 5.38
N ARG A 187 -11.08 -17.02 4.94
CA ARG A 187 -10.87 -17.69 3.66
C ARG A 187 -11.46 -16.84 2.53
N ASP A 188 -10.67 -16.63 1.49
CA ASP A 188 -11.12 -16.05 0.21
C ASP A 188 -11.23 -17.12 -0.89
N GLY A 189 -10.23 -18.00 -0.97
CA GLY A 189 -10.12 -19.01 -2.03
C GLY A 189 -9.46 -20.31 -1.58
N GLY A 190 -9.02 -21.14 -2.54
CA GLY A 190 -8.29 -22.38 -2.26
C GLY A 190 -6.85 -22.16 -1.79
N MET A 191 -6.22 -21.07 -2.25
CA MET A 191 -4.89 -20.61 -1.84
C MET A 191 -4.89 -19.09 -1.64
N SER A 192 -6.04 -18.55 -1.22
CA SER A 192 -6.24 -17.12 -1.03
C SER A 192 -6.85 -16.82 0.33
N LEU A 193 -6.31 -15.80 0.99
CA LEU A 193 -6.80 -15.28 2.26
C LEU A 193 -7.48 -13.95 2.06
N TYR A 194 -8.55 -13.71 2.82
CA TYR A 194 -9.14 -12.39 2.99
C TYR A 194 -8.65 -11.81 4.31
N VAL A 195 -8.15 -10.59 4.28
CA VAL A 195 -7.58 -9.90 5.45
C VAL A 195 -8.33 -8.59 5.65
N SER A 196 -8.82 -8.40 6.86
CA SER A 196 -9.40 -7.13 7.31
C SER A 196 -8.57 -6.63 8.48
N THR A 197 -8.00 -5.46 8.31
CA THR A 197 -7.56 -4.62 9.41
C THR A 197 -8.70 -3.70 9.83
N GLY A 198 -8.56 -2.97 10.93
CA GLY A 198 -9.54 -1.97 11.35
C GLY A 198 -9.80 -0.86 10.30
N SER A 199 -8.97 -0.76 9.26
CA SER A 199 -8.95 0.33 8.28
C SER A 199 -8.89 -0.11 6.82
N LEU A 200 -8.30 -1.27 6.55
CA LEU A 200 -8.02 -1.78 5.23
C LEU A 200 -8.59 -3.19 5.10
N VAL A 201 -9.06 -3.48 3.90
CA VAL A 201 -9.47 -4.82 3.51
C VAL A 201 -8.66 -5.19 2.27
N TYR A 202 -8.10 -6.39 2.25
CA TYR A 202 -7.36 -6.87 1.10
C TYR A 202 -7.34 -8.41 1.04
N GLY A 203 -7.15 -8.95 -0.16
CA GLY A 203 -6.91 -10.37 -0.39
C GLY A 203 -5.43 -10.66 -0.59
N VAL A 204 -4.93 -11.76 -0.02
CA VAL A 204 -3.64 -12.36 -0.38
C VAL A 204 -3.94 -13.52 -1.31
N VAL A 205 -3.66 -13.37 -2.60
CA VAL A 205 -4.12 -14.27 -3.67
C VAL A 205 -2.93 -14.94 -4.36
N PHE A 206 -3.01 -16.26 -4.55
CA PHE A 206 -2.03 -16.99 -5.35
C PHE A 206 -2.26 -16.77 -6.85
N HIS A 207 -1.18 -16.40 -7.55
CA HIS A 207 -1.13 -16.27 -9.00
C HIS A 207 -0.24 -17.38 -9.54
N GLY A 208 -0.86 -18.44 -10.01
CA GLY A 208 -0.17 -19.52 -10.70
C GLY A 208 0.36 -19.04 -12.05
N ASP A 209 1.62 -19.37 -12.33
CA ASP A 209 2.25 -19.10 -13.62
C ASP A 209 1.42 -19.75 -14.74
N LYS A 210 1.28 -19.04 -15.86
CA LYS A 210 0.63 -19.59 -17.04
C LYS A 210 1.64 -20.46 -17.78
N ARG A 211 1.28 -21.72 -18.02
CA ARG A 211 2.08 -22.61 -18.87
C ARG A 211 2.21 -22.03 -20.28
N SER A 212 3.40 -22.19 -20.85
CA SER A 212 3.70 -21.85 -22.22
C SER A 212 4.66 -22.89 -22.83
N CYS A 213 4.91 -22.78 -24.12
CA CYS A 213 5.89 -23.61 -24.78
C CYS A 213 7.30 -23.28 -24.27
N ALA A 214 8.08 -24.30 -23.90
CA ALA A 214 9.45 -24.15 -23.42
C ALA A 214 10.43 -23.66 -24.51
N THR A 215 10.06 -23.83 -25.79
CA THR A 215 10.90 -23.41 -26.92
C THR A 215 10.95 -21.89 -27.03
N PRO A 216 12.14 -21.26 -26.94
CA PRO A 216 12.29 -19.82 -27.08
C PRO A 216 11.68 -19.28 -28.37
N GLY A 217 10.89 -18.21 -28.26
CA GLY A 217 10.22 -17.58 -29.40
C GLY A 217 8.91 -18.25 -29.84
N CYS A 218 8.51 -19.37 -29.25
CA CYS A 218 7.22 -20.00 -29.50
C CYS A 218 6.14 -19.47 -28.54
N ALA A 219 5.12 -18.81 -29.08
CA ALA A 219 4.00 -18.25 -28.32
C ALA A 219 2.81 -19.22 -28.18
N ALA A 220 3.07 -20.53 -28.25
CA ALA A 220 2.05 -21.54 -28.01
C ALA A 220 1.77 -21.70 -26.51
N ILE A 221 0.49 -21.79 -26.16
CA ILE A 221 0.01 -22.09 -24.80
C ILE A 221 -0.86 -23.34 -24.84
N PRO A 222 -0.90 -24.13 -23.74
CA PRO A 222 -1.74 -25.30 -23.69
C PRO A 222 -3.19 -24.97 -23.35
N THR A 223 -4.12 -25.78 -23.85
CA THR A 223 -5.52 -25.83 -23.42
C THR A 223 -5.69 -26.80 -22.26
N PRO A 224 -6.85 -26.79 -21.54
CA PRO A 224 -7.13 -27.78 -20.50
C PRO A 224 -7.02 -29.23 -20.97
N GLU A 225 -7.32 -29.50 -22.25
CA GLU A 225 -7.23 -30.81 -22.90
C GLU A 225 -5.79 -31.17 -23.33
N ARG A 226 -4.79 -30.34 -22.97
CA ARG A 226 -3.37 -30.48 -23.34
C ARG A 226 -3.11 -30.35 -24.84
N ALA A 227 -4.02 -29.75 -25.59
CA ALA A 227 -3.75 -29.29 -26.95
C ALA A 227 -3.00 -27.95 -26.92
N TRP A 228 -2.35 -27.58 -28.03
CA TRP A 228 -1.61 -26.32 -28.15
C TRP A 228 -2.35 -25.32 -29.02
N ARG A 229 -2.34 -24.04 -28.63
CA ARG A 229 -2.93 -22.95 -29.40
C ARG A 229 -2.06 -21.68 -29.31
N PRO A 230 -2.21 -20.75 -30.27
CA PRO A 230 -1.61 -19.43 -30.14
C PRO A 230 -2.09 -18.71 -28.87
N ALA A 231 -1.19 -18.03 -28.16
CA ALA A 231 -1.53 -17.24 -26.96
C ALA A 231 -2.53 -16.10 -27.26
N TYR A 232 -2.47 -15.56 -28.47
CA TYR A 232 -3.35 -14.51 -28.98
C TYR A 232 -3.39 -14.59 -30.53
N PRO A 233 -4.37 -13.96 -31.19
CA PRO A 233 -4.44 -13.92 -32.65
C PRO A 233 -3.15 -13.36 -33.27
N GLY A 234 -2.53 -14.11 -34.19
CA GLY A 234 -1.28 -13.71 -34.84
C GLY A 234 0.00 -13.99 -34.03
N ALA A 235 -0.08 -14.64 -32.87
CA ALA A 235 1.10 -15.04 -32.12
C ALA A 235 1.97 -16.04 -32.91
N ALA A 236 3.29 -15.87 -32.87
CA ALA A 236 4.22 -16.74 -33.56
C ALA A 236 4.22 -18.14 -32.91
N VAL A 237 3.67 -19.14 -33.60
CA VAL A 237 3.72 -20.55 -33.20
C VAL A 237 4.69 -21.25 -34.14
N LEU A 238 5.78 -21.77 -33.57
CA LEU A 238 6.83 -22.46 -34.32
C LEU A 238 6.40 -23.90 -34.60
N ASP A 239 6.76 -24.43 -35.78
CA ASP A 239 6.44 -25.81 -36.17
C ASP A 239 7.44 -26.79 -35.53
N HIS A 240 7.09 -27.31 -34.35
CA HIS A 240 7.86 -28.31 -33.62
C HIS A 240 6.97 -29.06 -32.62
N GLU A 241 7.49 -30.15 -32.05
CA GLU A 241 6.83 -30.81 -30.92
C GLU A 241 6.86 -29.90 -29.69
N HIS A 242 5.70 -29.44 -29.26
CA HIS A 242 5.59 -28.51 -28.14
C HIS A 242 5.69 -29.23 -26.79
N GLN A 243 6.52 -28.70 -25.91
CA GLN A 243 6.68 -29.14 -24.53
C GLN A 243 6.41 -27.96 -23.59
N PRO A 244 5.74 -28.19 -22.45
CA PRO A 244 5.46 -27.11 -21.52
C PRO A 244 6.72 -26.71 -20.74
N ASP A 245 6.83 -25.42 -20.44
CA ASP A 245 7.87 -24.84 -19.57
C ASP A 245 7.84 -25.40 -18.14
N PHE A 246 6.73 -26.02 -17.74
CA PHE A 246 6.66 -26.93 -16.59
C PHE A 246 5.60 -28.04 -16.76
N PRO A 247 5.80 -29.22 -16.14
CA PRO A 247 4.95 -30.39 -16.36
C PRO A 247 3.48 -30.19 -16.00
N PHE A 248 2.59 -30.90 -16.69
CA PHE A 248 1.14 -30.83 -16.46
C PHE A 248 0.70 -31.43 -15.14
N ASP A 249 1.42 -32.45 -14.70
CA ASP A 249 1.23 -33.29 -13.52
C ASP A 249 2.04 -32.83 -12.30
N GLY A 250 2.92 -31.84 -12.47
CA GLY A 250 3.66 -31.20 -11.38
C GLY A 250 2.86 -30.10 -10.68
N PRO A 251 3.29 -29.68 -9.47
CA PRO A 251 2.74 -28.50 -8.80
C PRO A 251 2.96 -27.26 -9.67
N GLN A 252 1.91 -26.44 -9.79
CA GLN A 252 1.94 -25.20 -10.56
C GLN A 252 2.82 -24.16 -9.84
N PRO A 253 3.90 -23.66 -10.45
CA PRO A 253 4.65 -22.53 -9.91
C PRO A 253 3.79 -21.27 -9.86
N GLY A 254 4.16 -20.30 -9.02
CA GLY A 254 3.45 -19.04 -8.90
C GLY A 254 3.84 -18.29 -7.63
N THR A 255 3.21 -17.13 -7.42
CA THR A 255 3.49 -16.27 -6.26
C THR A 255 2.22 -15.69 -5.67
N TRP A 256 2.27 -15.29 -4.40
CA TRP A 256 1.17 -14.58 -3.74
C TRP A 256 1.33 -13.07 -3.89
N SER A 257 0.22 -12.37 -4.15
CA SER A 257 0.17 -10.91 -4.19
C SER A 257 -1.06 -10.37 -3.46
N VAL A 258 -1.00 -9.09 -3.07
CA VAL A 258 -2.08 -8.39 -2.38
C VAL A 258 -2.99 -7.69 -3.39
N HIS A 259 -4.30 -7.78 -3.17
CA HIS A 259 -5.35 -7.10 -3.94
C HIS A 259 -6.28 -6.36 -2.99
N SER A 260 -6.59 -5.10 -3.29
CA SER A 260 -7.58 -4.30 -2.56
C SER A 260 -8.99 -4.53 -3.06
#